data_AF-A0A961JY84-F1
#
_entry.id   AF-A0A961JY84-F1
#
_cell.length_a   1.000
_cell.length_b   1.000
_cell.length_c   1.000
_cell.angle_alpha   90.00
_cell.angle_beta   90.00
_cell.angle_gamma   90.00
#
_symmetry.space_group_name_H-M   'P 1'
#
loop_
_entity.id
_entity.type
_entity.pdbx_description
1 polymer ?
#
loop_
_entity_poly.entity_id
_entity_poly.type
_entity_poly.pdbx_seq_one_letter_code
_entity_poly.pdbx_strand_id
1 'polypeptide(L)'
;MSNDTRHQITAADICDAVGRQKIAERIQRGRSAVSNAAVVGRFPASWYLEVKALCDEVGVECPLSAFGFLEVSNETGLDAAPIRQAEAS
;
A
#
# COMPACT_ATOMS: atom_id res chain seq x y z
N MET A 1 -29.09 9.32 14.68
CA MET A 1 -28.00 9.87 13.85
C MET A 1 -27.03 8.75 13.57
N SER A 2 -27.25 8.01 12.48
CA SER A 2 -26.37 6.90 12.11
C SER A 2 -25.38 7.43 11.07
N ASN A 3 -24.23 7.90 11.53
CA ASN A 3 -23.08 8.12 10.65
C ASN A 3 -22.26 6.83 10.71
N ASP A 4 -22.64 5.84 9.90
CA ASP A 4 -21.79 4.68 9.63
C ASP A 4 -20.64 5.16 8.71
N THR A 5 -19.71 5.89 9.32
CA THR A 5 -18.43 6.20 8.70
C THR A 5 -17.67 4.89 8.69
N ARG A 6 -17.70 4.14 7.58
CA ARG A 6 -16.80 3.01 7.37
C ARG A 6 -15.38 3.48 7.67
N HIS A 7 -14.86 3.10 8.82
CA HIS A 7 -13.55 3.53 9.28
C HIS A 7 -12.51 2.74 8.47
N GLN A 8 -12.03 3.34 7.38
CA GLN A 8 -10.91 2.76 6.62
C GLN A 8 -9.65 2.91 7.47
N ILE A 9 -9.00 1.78 7.79
CA ILE A 9 -7.69 1.79 8.47
C ILE A 9 -6.69 2.55 7.58
N THR A 10 -6.07 3.57 8.16
CA THR A 10 -5.06 4.44 7.53
C THR A 10 -3.66 4.14 8.06
N ALA A 11 -2.65 4.77 7.47
CA ALA A 11 -1.28 4.71 8.00
C ALA A 11 -1.16 5.26 9.44
N ALA A 12 -2.03 6.20 9.83
CA ALA A 12 -2.04 6.73 11.20
C ALA A 12 -2.51 5.66 12.21
N ASP A 13 -3.57 4.93 11.88
CA ASP A 13 -4.12 3.87 12.73
C ASP A 13 -3.09 2.74 12.92
N ILE A 14 -2.41 2.35 11.85
CA ILE A 14 -1.31 1.38 11.91
C ILE A 14 -0.15 1.91 12.77
N CYS A 15 0.19 3.19 12.65
CA CYS A 15 1.25 3.79 13.47
C CYS A 15 0.92 3.82 14.96
N ASP A 16 -0.35 4.02 15.30
CA ASP A 16 -0.81 4.08 16.69
C ASP A 16 -0.87 2.68 17.31
N ALA A 17 -1.18 1.65 16.52
CA ALA A 17 -1.23 0.27 16.99
C ALA A 17 0.17 -0.41 17.06
N VAL A 18 1.02 -0.20 16.06
CA VAL A 18 2.35 -0.87 15.95
C VAL A 18 3.47 -0.04 16.60
N GLY A 19 3.37 1.28 16.53
CA GLY A 19 4.39 2.21 17.00
C GLY A 19 5.34 2.69 15.91
N ARG A 20 5.48 4.02 15.80
CA ARG A 20 6.29 4.71 14.77
C ARG A 20 7.77 4.33 14.79
N GLN A 21 8.35 4.13 15.98
CA GLN A 21 9.77 3.75 16.12
C GLN A 21 10.02 2.31 15.63
N LYS A 22 9.15 1.36 16.01
CA LYS A 22 9.24 -0.04 15.61
C LYS A 22 9.14 -0.19 14.08
N ILE A 23 8.22 0.56 13.46
CA ILE A 23 8.09 0.62 12.00
C ILE A 23 9.38 1.16 11.37
N ALA A 24 9.90 2.29 11.87
CA ALA A 24 11.09 2.95 11.34
C ALA A 24 12.33 2.02 11.34
N GLU A 25 12.53 1.30 12.44
CA GLU A 25 13.62 0.32 12.58
C GLU A 25 13.46 -0.82 11.58
N ARG A 26 12.26 -1.39 11.45
CA ARG A 26 12.01 -2.51 10.54
C ARG A 26 12.27 -2.13 9.08
N ILE A 27 11.78 -0.96 8.65
CA ILE A 27 11.96 -0.48 7.27
C ILE A 27 13.32 0.18 7.03
N GLN A 28 14.17 0.31 8.06
CA GLN A 28 15.48 0.97 8.01
C GLN A 28 15.39 2.42 7.47
N ARG A 29 14.44 3.19 8.01
CA ARG A 29 14.25 4.62 7.71
C ARG A 29 14.14 5.43 9.00
N GLY A 30 14.18 6.75 8.88
CA GLY A 30 14.00 7.64 10.02
C GLY A 30 12.56 7.68 10.53
N ARG A 31 12.38 7.83 11.84
CA ARG A 31 11.06 8.01 12.49
C ARG A 31 10.24 9.14 11.87
N SER A 32 10.88 10.21 11.41
CA SER A 32 10.23 11.33 10.73
C SER A 32 9.60 10.92 9.40
N ALA A 33 10.19 9.98 8.66
CA ALA A 33 9.61 9.47 7.41
C ALA A 33 8.29 8.71 7.68
N VAL A 34 8.25 7.90 8.73
CA VAL A 34 7.03 7.22 9.18
C VAL A 34 5.97 8.23 9.62
N SER A 35 6.38 9.26 10.36
CA SER A 35 5.48 10.32 10.82
C SER A 35 4.88 11.11 9.66
N ASN A 36 5.68 11.42 8.63
CA ASN A 36 5.21 12.09 7.43
C ASN A 36 4.18 11.23 6.67
N ALA A 37 4.44 9.92 6.53
CA ALA A 37 3.50 9.00 5.89
C ALA A 37 2.18 8.89 6.67
N ALA A 38 2.24 8.84 8.01
CA ALA A 38 1.06 8.83 8.86
C ALA A 38 0.20 10.10 8.69
N VAL A 39 0.83 11.28 8.60
CA VAL A 39 0.13 12.55 8.34
C VAL A 39 -0.54 12.56 6.96
N VAL A 40 0.09 11.97 5.95
CA VAL A 40 -0.49 11.81 4.60
C VAL A 40 -1.61 10.75 4.57
N GLY A 41 -1.68 9.89 5.59
CA GLY A 41 -2.67 8.82 5.72
C GLY A 41 -2.35 7.53 4.98
N ARG A 42 -1.22 7.47 4.25
CA ARG A 42 -0.78 6.27 3.52
C ARG A 42 0.73 6.09 3.53
N PHE A 43 1.19 4.85 3.60
CA PHE A 43 2.59 4.48 3.43
C PHE A 43 2.96 4.34 1.94
N PRO A 44 4.24 4.49 1.58
CA PRO A 44 4.76 3.98 0.32
C PRO A 44 4.48 2.48 0.16
N ALA A 45 4.09 2.04 -1.05
CA ALA A 45 3.82 0.63 -1.34
C ALA A 45 5.02 -0.28 -1.05
N SER A 46 6.25 0.24 -1.23
CA SER A 46 7.49 -0.50 -0.96
C SER A 46 7.68 -0.88 0.51
N TRP A 47 6.93 -0.30 1.44
CA TRP A 47 7.00 -0.62 2.88
C TRP A 47 6.06 -1.76 3.28
N TYR A 48 5.20 -2.23 2.37
CA TYR A 48 4.09 -3.12 2.69
C TYR A 48 4.52 -4.41 3.38
N LEU A 49 5.50 -5.14 2.84
CA LEU A 49 5.89 -6.45 3.39
C LEU A 49 6.33 -6.34 4.87
N GLU A 50 7.16 -5.34 5.16
CA GLU A 50 7.70 -5.12 6.50
C GLU A 50 6.65 -4.62 7.48
N VAL A 51 5.78 -3.69 7.04
CA VAL A 51 4.70 -3.17 7.88
C VAL A 51 3.63 -4.24 8.10
N LYS A 52 3.32 -5.06 7.09
CA LYS A 52 2.38 -6.19 7.20
C LYS A 52 2.86 -7.21 8.22
N ALA A 53 4.14 -7.59 8.18
CA ALA A 53 4.71 -8.50 9.17
C ALA A 53 4.58 -7.94 10.60
N LEU A 54 4.82 -6.64 10.78
CA LEU A 54 4.63 -5.99 12.09
C LEU A 54 3.17 -5.97 12.53
N CYS A 55 2.23 -5.75 11.61
CA CYS A 55 0.80 -5.78 11.91
C CYS A 55 0.36 -7.20 12.31
N ASP A 56 0.88 -8.22 11.64
CA ASP A 56 0.61 -9.63 11.95
C ASP A 56 1.10 -10.02 13.35
N GLU A 57 2.28 -9.54 13.74
CA GLU A 57 2.83 -9.76 15.09
C GLU A 57 1.93 -9.23 16.21
N VAL A 58 1.17 -8.16 15.94
CA VAL A 58 0.30 -7.51 16.93
C VAL A 58 -1.19 -7.76 16.68
N GLY A 59 -1.54 -8.57 15.68
CA GLY A 59 -2.93 -8.91 15.35
C GLY A 59 -3.76 -7.72 14.82
N VAL A 60 -3.13 -6.79 14.11
CA VAL A 60 -3.79 -5.58 13.55
C VAL A 60 -4.05 -5.77 12.06
N GLU A 61 -5.20 -5.28 11.59
CA GLU A 61 -5.53 -5.28 10.17
C GLU A 61 -4.60 -4.36 9.38
N CYS A 62 -4.09 -4.83 8.24
CA CYS A 62 -3.17 -4.08 7.39
C CYS A 62 -3.68 -4.06 5.94
N PRO A 63 -4.71 -3.24 5.65
CA PRO A 63 -5.31 -3.22 4.32
C PRO A 63 -4.41 -2.50 3.31
N LEU A 64 -4.47 -2.93 2.04
CA LEU A 64 -3.71 -2.32 0.94
C LEU A 64 -4.04 -0.84 0.73
N SER A 65 -5.25 -0.40 1.12
CA SER A 65 -5.66 1.01 1.05
C SER A 65 -4.84 1.94 1.94
N ALA A 66 -4.17 1.41 2.98
CA ALA A 66 -3.24 2.17 3.80
C ALA A 66 -1.89 2.41 3.09
N PHE A 67 -1.72 1.94 1.86
CA PHE A 67 -0.50 2.02 1.08
C PHE A 67 -0.78 2.63 -0.29
N GLY A 68 0.20 3.33 -0.85
CA GLY A 68 0.13 3.92 -2.19
C GLY A 68 0.29 2.91 -3.32
N PHE A 69 -0.41 1.77 -3.29
CA PHE A 69 -0.47 0.87 -4.44
C PHE A 69 -1.22 1.52 -5.59
N LEU A 70 -0.76 1.26 -6.81
CA LEU A 70 -1.45 1.66 -8.03
C LEU A 70 -2.33 0.50 -8.48
N GLU A 71 -3.63 0.76 -8.66
CA GLU A 71 -4.53 -0.18 -9.29
C GLU A 71 -4.44 0.02 -10.81
N VAL A 72 -4.05 -1.02 -11.54
CA VAL A 72 -4.06 -1.00 -13.00
C VAL A 72 -5.45 -1.47 -13.43
N SER A 73 -6.36 -0.53 -13.67
CA SER A 73 -7.64 -0.83 -14.31
C SER A 73 -7.37 -1.22 -15.76
N ASN A 74 -7.53 -2.50 -16.09
CA ASN A 74 -7.27 -3.01 -17.43
C ASN A 74 -8.45 -2.64 -18.35
N GLU A 75 -8.58 -1.36 -18.67
CA GLU A 75 -9.60 -0.85 -19.58
C GLU A 75 -8.96 -0.62 -20.95
N THR A 76 -9.14 -1.62 -21.83
CA THR A 76 -8.90 -1.61 -23.30
C THR A 76 -7.65 -2.37 -23.79
N GLY A 77 -7.88 -3.64 -24.16
CA GLY A 77 -6.99 -4.40 -25.04
C GLY A 77 -7.27 -4.12 -26.53
N LEU A 78 -6.71 -3.06 -27.09
CA LEU A 78 -6.62 -2.85 -28.54
C LEU A 78 -5.32 -2.12 -28.92
N ASP A 79 -4.18 -2.83 -28.88
CA ASP A 79 -2.97 -2.45 -29.64
C ASP A 79 -2.08 -3.67 -29.96
N ALA A 80 -2.70 -4.86 -30.06
CA ALA A 80 -2.05 -5.98 -30.73
C ALA A 80 -2.05 -5.69 -32.24
N ALA A 81 -1.01 -4.99 -32.70
CA ALA A 81 -0.72 -4.84 -34.12
C ALA A 81 -0.73 -6.22 -34.81
N PRO A 82 -1.30 -6.36 -36.02
CA PRO A 82 -1.37 -7.64 -36.70
C PRO A 82 0.05 -8.17 -36.94
N ILE A 83 0.32 -9.39 -36.46
CA ILE A 83 1.53 -10.12 -36.83
C ILE A 83 1.45 -10.37 -38.35
N ARG A 84 2.26 -9.64 -39.12
CA ARG A 84 2.44 -9.93 -40.56
C ARG A 84 3.01 -11.35 -40.68
N GLN A 85 2.21 -12.30 -41.16
CA GLN A 85 2.75 -13.55 -41.65
C GLN A 85 3.61 -13.24 -42.88
N ALA A 86 4.89 -13.56 -42.80
CA ALA A 86 5.76 -13.59 -43.97
C ALA A 86 5.50 -14.92 -44.69
N GLU A 87 4.82 -14.86 -45.84
CA GLU A 87 4.77 -15.98 -46.78
C GLU A 87 6.13 -16.09 -47.47
N ALA A 88 6.83 -17.20 -47.24
CA ALA A 88 8.04 -17.57 -47.98
C ALA A 88 7.63 -18.24 -49.31
N SER A 89 8.22 -17.78 -50.42
CA SER A 89 8.10 -18.37 -51.76
C SER A 89 8.79 -19.71 -51.90
#